data_AF-A0A0C1DIS4-F1
#
_entry.id   AF-A0A0C1DIS4-F1
#
_cell.length_a   1.000
_cell.length_b   1.000
_cell.length_c   1.000
_cell.angle_alpha   90.00
_cell.angle_beta   90.00
_cell.angle_gamma   90.00
#
_symmetry.space_group_name_H-M   'P 1'
#
loop_
_entity.id
_entity.type
_entity.pdbx_description
1 polymer ?
#
loop_
_entity_poly.entity_id
_entity_poly.type
_entity_poly.pdbx_seq_one_letter_code
_entity_poly.pdbx_strand_id
1 'polypeptide(L)'
;MIKKTAWLLLIALGALSCKKNKTKNDCLDKMCTYEYRSVVFRFMDNKGEGAEVKDFSVINQRTGEKVMANARTSGNSVKGAFVVVGDENIRSLSEQGDNLKITGTSVQTNQTKSAVIKVSGGECACHIDKLSGPDQIAFD
;
A
#
# COMPACT_ATOMS: atom_id res chain seq x y z
N MET A 1 8.84 -57.98 -22.01
CA MET A 1 8.12 -56.81 -22.58
C MET A 1 8.38 -55.53 -21.77
N ILE A 2 9.65 -55.24 -21.44
CA ILE A 2 10.04 -54.20 -20.45
C ILE A 2 10.57 -52.90 -21.10
N LYS A 3 10.73 -52.89 -22.44
CA LYS A 3 11.36 -51.77 -23.17
C LYS A 3 10.47 -50.54 -23.41
N LYS A 4 9.14 -50.66 -23.32
CA LYS A 4 8.21 -49.55 -23.64
C LYS A 4 7.77 -48.72 -22.42
N THR A 5 7.85 -49.27 -21.21
CA THR A 5 7.45 -48.58 -19.98
C THR A 5 8.56 -47.68 -19.42
N ALA A 6 9.83 -47.99 -19.67
CA ALA A 6 10.96 -47.17 -19.22
C ALA A 6 11.03 -45.79 -19.93
N TRP A 7 10.49 -45.69 -21.15
CA TRP A 7 10.53 -44.45 -21.93
C TRP A 7 9.48 -43.41 -21.52
N LEU A 8 8.35 -43.86 -20.93
CA LEU A 8 7.29 -42.98 -20.43
C LEU A 8 7.65 -42.31 -19.10
N LEU A 9 8.48 -42.93 -18.27
CA LEU A 9 8.92 -42.38 -16.99
C LEU A 9 9.95 -41.24 -17.13
N LEU A 10 10.74 -41.22 -18.21
CA LEU A 10 11.77 -40.18 -18.44
C LEU A 10 11.18 -38.83 -18.90
N ILE A 11 9.98 -38.80 -19.47
CA ILE A 11 9.33 -37.57 -19.93
C ILE A 11 8.64 -36.85 -18.76
N ALA A 12 8.15 -37.58 -17.75
CA ALA A 12 7.45 -37.00 -16.60
C ALA A 12 8.37 -36.25 -15.60
N LEU A 13 9.68 -36.54 -15.60
CA LEU A 13 10.64 -35.92 -14.69
C LEU A 13 11.19 -34.56 -15.18
N GLY A 14 10.95 -34.19 -16.45
CA GLY A 14 11.42 -32.92 -17.02
C GLY A 14 10.59 -31.68 -16.62
N ALA A 15 9.35 -31.88 -16.16
CA ALA A 15 8.43 -30.77 -15.86
C ALA A 15 8.62 -30.14 -14.46
N LEU A 16 9.49 -30.71 -13.60
CA LEU A 16 9.71 -30.25 -12.23
C LEU A 16 10.90 -29.29 -12.06
N SER A 17 11.61 -28.94 -13.13
CA SER A 17 12.79 -28.06 -13.06
C SER A 17 12.58 -26.66 -13.63
N CYS A 18 11.39 -26.09 -13.44
CA CYS A 18 11.25 -24.62 -13.50
C CYS A 18 11.65 -24.03 -12.14
N LYS A 19 12.95 -24.09 -11.79
CA LYS A 19 13.49 -23.13 -10.82
C LYS A 19 13.48 -21.78 -11.53
N LYS A 20 12.53 -20.93 -11.15
CA LYS A 20 12.48 -19.52 -11.55
C LYS A 20 13.84 -18.92 -11.17
N ASN A 21 14.73 -18.75 -12.15
CA ASN A 21 15.95 -17.99 -11.97
C ASN A 21 15.50 -16.58 -11.57
N LYS A 22 15.66 -16.22 -10.30
CA LYS A 22 15.62 -14.82 -9.90
C LYS A 22 16.90 -14.20 -10.46
N THR A 23 16.84 -13.79 -11.72
CA THR A 23 17.84 -12.93 -12.32
C THR A 23 17.97 -11.67 -11.46
N LYS A 24 19.22 -11.24 -11.31
CA LYS A 24 19.64 -10.04 -10.60
C LYS A 24 18.78 -8.83 -10.99
N ASN A 25 18.10 -8.25 -10.02
CA ASN A 25 17.87 -6.82 -9.88
C ASN A 25 17.46 -6.07 -11.19
N ASP A 26 16.39 -6.54 -11.85
CA ASP A 26 15.82 -5.95 -13.09
C ASP A 26 15.33 -4.49 -12.91
N CYS A 27 15.38 -3.95 -11.69
CA CYS A 27 15.02 -2.56 -11.40
C CYS A 27 16.19 -1.57 -11.60
N LEU A 28 17.44 -2.05 -11.73
CA LEU A 28 18.65 -1.20 -11.70
C LEU A 28 18.75 -0.16 -12.82
N ASP A 29 18.15 -0.44 -13.99
CA ASP A 29 18.19 0.47 -15.15
C ASP A 29 16.98 1.43 -15.19
N LYS A 30 16.13 1.44 -14.16
CA LYS A 30 14.95 2.31 -14.13
C LYS A 30 15.34 3.72 -13.71
N MET A 31 15.29 4.67 -14.63
CA MET A 31 15.40 6.09 -14.30
C MET A 31 14.11 6.57 -13.63
N CYS A 32 14.22 7.04 -12.39
CA CYS A 32 13.12 7.65 -11.65
C CYS A 32 13.19 9.18 -11.76
N THR A 33 12.03 9.83 -11.67
CA THR A 33 11.99 11.30 -11.61
C THR A 33 12.37 11.77 -10.21
N TYR A 34 12.70 13.06 -10.07
CA TYR A 34 12.96 13.70 -8.77
C TYR A 34 11.69 14.14 -8.04
N GLU A 35 10.50 13.71 -8.48
CA GLU A 35 9.26 14.05 -7.79
C GLU A 35 9.12 13.28 -6.48
N TYR A 36 8.35 13.82 -5.54
CA TYR A 36 7.95 13.14 -4.32
C TYR A 36 6.42 12.98 -4.34
N ARG A 37 5.93 11.74 -4.24
CA ARG A 37 4.50 11.45 -4.16
C ARG A 37 4.08 11.11 -2.73
N SER A 38 2.90 11.60 -2.37
CA SER A 38 2.22 11.24 -1.14
C SER A 38 0.71 11.15 -1.35
N VAL A 39 0.04 10.36 -0.50
CA VAL A 39 -1.42 10.26 -0.48
C VAL A 39 -1.93 11.00 0.74
N VAL A 40 -2.85 11.93 0.50
CA VAL A 40 -3.57 12.67 1.54
C VAL A 40 -4.97 12.08 1.70
N PHE A 41 -5.41 11.95 2.94
CA PHE A 41 -6.76 11.51 3.29
C PHE A 41 -7.42 12.52 4.22
N ARG A 42 -8.73 12.75 4.06
CA ARG A 42 -9.47 13.74 4.84
C ARG A 42 -10.57 13.13 5.69
N PHE A 43 -10.60 13.52 6.96
CA PHE A 43 -11.77 13.34 7.83
C PHE A 43 -12.62 14.59 7.75
N MET A 44 -13.90 14.41 7.46
CA MET A 44 -14.88 15.49 7.31
C MET A 44 -15.93 15.37 8.42
N ASP A 45 -16.52 16.48 8.84
CA ASP A 45 -17.75 16.46 9.65
C ASP A 45 -18.99 16.36 8.76
N ASN A 46 -20.16 16.32 9.38
CA ASN A 46 -21.44 16.23 8.69
C ASN A 46 -21.86 17.51 7.94
N LYS A 47 -21.09 18.60 8.08
CA LYS A 47 -21.25 19.86 7.34
C LYS A 47 -20.33 19.94 6.13
N GLY A 48 -19.47 18.94 5.94
CA GLY A 48 -18.48 18.93 4.87
C GLY A 48 -17.25 19.78 5.17
N GLU A 49 -17.01 20.14 6.44
CA GLU A 49 -15.78 20.79 6.90
C GLU A 49 -14.78 19.76 7.42
N GLY A 50 -13.52 20.16 7.60
CA GLY A 50 -12.50 19.30 8.19
C GLY A 50 -12.81 18.92 9.65
N ALA A 51 -12.83 17.64 9.97
CA ALA A 51 -13.03 17.13 11.32
C ALA A 51 -11.69 16.88 12.02
N GLU A 52 -11.60 17.29 13.29
CA GLU A 52 -10.47 16.93 14.14
C GLU A 52 -10.63 15.49 14.65
N VAL A 53 -9.56 14.70 14.59
CA VAL A 53 -9.56 13.29 14.99
C VAL A 53 -8.44 12.96 15.95
N LYS A 54 -8.75 12.09 16.92
CA LYS A 54 -7.80 11.38 17.80
C LYS A 54 -7.65 9.92 17.35
N ASP A 55 -6.69 9.23 17.95
CA ASP A 55 -6.43 7.79 17.71
C ASP A 55 -6.20 7.45 16.23
N PHE A 56 -5.61 8.40 15.49
CA PHE A 56 -5.33 8.22 14.07
C PHE A 56 -4.33 7.10 13.82
N SER A 57 -4.66 6.22 12.88
CA SER A 57 -3.79 5.12 12.45
C SER A 57 -3.97 4.77 10.98
N VAL A 58 -2.87 4.30 10.38
CA VAL A 58 -2.84 3.71 9.05
C VAL A 58 -2.14 2.37 9.16
N ILE A 59 -2.86 1.29 8.87
CA ILE A 59 -2.35 -0.08 8.99
C ILE A 59 -2.33 -0.73 7.61
N ASN A 60 -1.16 -1.25 7.20
CA ASN A 60 -1.07 -2.10 6.02
C ASN A 60 -1.70 -3.45 6.36
N GLN A 61 -2.80 -3.80 5.71
CA GLN A 61 -3.54 -5.03 6.03
C GLN A 61 -2.82 -6.31 5.58
N ARG A 62 -1.84 -6.21 4.66
CA ARG A 62 -1.01 -7.36 4.26
C ARG A 62 0.01 -7.72 5.34
N THR A 63 0.67 -6.73 5.94
CA THR A 63 1.74 -6.96 6.93
C THR A 63 1.27 -6.85 8.37
N GLY A 64 0.13 -6.19 8.62
CA GLY A 64 -0.34 -5.84 9.96
C GLY A 64 0.43 -4.67 10.58
N GLU A 65 1.42 -4.13 9.88
CA GLU A 65 2.27 -3.07 10.41
C GLU A 65 1.62 -1.70 10.25
N LYS A 66 1.91 -0.83 11.21
CA LYS A 66 1.57 0.58 11.10
C LYS A 66 2.45 1.19 10.00
N VAL A 67 1.82 1.78 9.00
CA VAL A 67 2.55 2.61 8.04
C VAL A 67 3.03 3.82 8.82
N MET A 68 4.35 4.03 8.85
CA MET A 68 4.94 5.27 9.37
C MET A 68 4.62 6.38 8.38
N ALA A 69 3.37 6.80 8.39
CA ALA A 69 2.92 8.04 7.80
C ALA A 69 3.61 9.14 8.59
N ASN A 70 4.43 9.95 7.93
CA ASN A 70 4.97 11.15 8.54
C ASN A 70 3.82 12.14 8.80
N ALA A 71 3.12 11.98 9.93
CA ALA A 71 2.18 12.98 10.42
C ALA A 71 2.87 14.34 10.74
N ARG A 72 4.20 14.42 10.55
CA ARG A 72 5.05 15.57 10.86
C ARG A 72 6.01 15.92 9.71
N THR A 73 5.53 16.02 8.48
CA THR A 73 6.13 16.94 7.51
C THR A 73 5.32 18.24 7.55
N SER A 74 5.79 19.17 8.38
CA SER A 74 5.52 20.61 8.32
C SER A 74 4.13 21.06 7.80
N GLY A 75 3.15 21.24 8.69
CA GLY A 75 2.08 22.23 8.47
C GLY A 75 0.78 21.76 7.83
N ASN A 76 0.05 20.82 8.45
CA ASN A 76 -1.36 20.62 8.13
C ASN A 76 -2.20 21.82 8.62
N SER A 77 -2.18 22.91 7.84
CA SER A 77 -3.07 24.07 7.98
C SER A 77 -4.52 23.74 7.64
N VAL A 78 -4.77 22.56 7.05
CA VAL A 78 -6.10 22.09 6.67
C VAL A 78 -6.59 21.08 7.69
N LYS A 79 -7.55 21.51 8.52
CA LYS A 79 -8.20 20.68 9.54
C LYS A 79 -8.69 19.37 8.91
N GLY A 80 -8.43 18.25 9.58
CA GLY A 80 -8.86 16.91 9.17
C GLY A 80 -8.09 16.27 8.02
N ALA A 81 -7.08 16.93 7.43
CA ALA A 81 -6.23 16.34 6.40
C ALA A 81 -5.00 15.64 7.01
N PHE A 82 -4.64 14.47 6.48
CA PHE A 82 -3.50 13.66 6.92
C PHE A 82 -2.77 13.09 5.72
N VAL A 83 -1.44 13.18 5.69
CA VAL A 83 -0.62 12.36 4.80
C VAL A 83 -0.64 10.94 5.37
N VAL A 84 -1.15 9.97 4.61
CA VAL A 84 -1.34 8.58 5.07
C VAL A 84 -0.22 7.64 4.62
N VAL A 85 0.48 7.99 3.53
CA VAL A 85 1.63 7.24 2.99
C VAL A 85 2.37 8.13 1.99
N GLY A 86 3.69 7.97 1.90
CA GLY A 86 4.55 8.70 0.95
C GLY A 86 5.63 7.81 0.34
N ASP A 87 6.46 8.38 -0.54
CA ASP A 87 7.57 7.67 -1.20
C ASP A 87 8.58 7.07 -0.21
N GLU A 88 8.70 7.61 1.01
CA GLU A 88 9.50 6.99 2.08
C GLU A 88 9.02 5.59 2.47
N ASN A 89 7.77 5.25 2.16
CA ASN A 89 7.16 3.94 2.42
C ASN A 89 7.21 3.02 1.19
N ILE A 90 7.79 3.44 0.07
CA ILE A 90 7.70 2.71 -1.21
C ILE A 90 8.12 1.24 -1.09
N ARG A 91 9.19 0.95 -0.34
CA ARG A 91 9.71 -0.41 -0.19
C ARG A 91 8.93 -1.29 0.82
N SER A 92 8.07 -0.71 1.66
CA SER A 92 7.19 -1.48 2.56
C SER A 92 5.87 -1.88 1.90
N LEU A 93 5.56 -1.31 0.73
CA LEU A 93 4.39 -1.63 -0.08
C LEU A 93 4.70 -2.73 -1.11
N SER A 94 3.67 -3.45 -1.56
CA SER A 94 3.79 -4.39 -2.68
C SER A 94 3.56 -3.72 -4.04
N GLU A 95 4.13 -4.31 -5.09
CA GLU A 95 3.92 -3.87 -6.48
C GLU A 95 2.48 -4.05 -6.94
N GLN A 96 1.77 -5.05 -6.41
CA GLN A 96 0.35 -5.29 -6.71
C GLN A 96 -0.60 -4.39 -5.93
N GLY A 97 -0.06 -3.57 -5.04
CA GLY A 97 -0.79 -2.70 -4.14
C GLY A 97 -1.28 -3.37 -2.87
N ASP A 98 -1.15 -2.66 -1.77
CA ASP A 98 -1.59 -3.06 -0.45
C ASP A 98 -2.81 -2.25 -0.01
N ASN A 99 -3.71 -2.92 0.71
CA ASN A 99 -4.83 -2.26 1.36
C ASN A 99 -4.33 -1.58 2.64
N LEU A 100 -4.48 -0.27 2.71
CA LEU A 100 -4.17 0.54 3.88
C LEU A 100 -5.49 0.91 4.56
N LYS A 101 -5.69 0.40 5.77
CA LYS A 101 -6.84 0.75 6.61
C LYS A 101 -6.50 2.03 7.38
N ILE A 102 -7.20 3.10 7.04
CA ILE A 102 -7.10 4.41 7.70
C ILE A 102 -8.21 4.48 8.73
N THR A 103 -7.89 4.87 9.96
CA THR A 103 -8.85 4.97 11.07
C THR A 103 -8.64 6.26 11.82
N GLY A 104 -9.73 6.90 12.24
CA GLY A 104 -9.71 8.07 13.11
C GLY A 104 -11.00 8.18 13.92
N THR A 105 -10.89 8.74 15.11
CA THR A 105 -12.01 8.98 16.02
C THR A 105 -12.27 10.48 16.11
N SER A 106 -13.47 10.93 15.76
CA SER A 106 -13.87 12.33 15.89
C SER A 106 -13.71 12.80 17.33
N VAL A 107 -13.04 13.93 17.54
CA VAL A 107 -12.94 14.56 18.88
C VAL A 107 -14.30 15.10 19.33
N GLN A 108 -15.14 15.54 18.38
CA GLN A 108 -16.43 16.16 18.68
C GLN A 108 -17.51 15.14 19.02
N THR A 109 -17.61 14.06 18.24
CA THR A 109 -18.70 13.07 18.36
C THR A 109 -18.26 11.76 19.02
N ASN A 110 -16.97 11.57 19.27
CA ASN A 110 -16.36 10.28 19.69
C ASN A 110 -16.65 9.11 18.74
N GLN A 111 -17.16 9.37 17.53
CA GLN A 111 -17.38 8.35 16.54
C GLN A 111 -16.05 7.94 15.89
N THR A 112 -15.79 6.64 15.82
CA THR A 112 -14.68 6.09 15.04
C THR A 112 -15.15 5.71 13.65
N LYS A 113 -14.43 6.16 12.62
CA LYS A 113 -14.64 5.72 11.24
C LYS A 113 -13.34 5.21 10.62
N SER A 114 -13.50 4.30 9.67
CA SER A 114 -12.39 3.76 8.89
C SER A 114 -12.70 3.76 7.41
N ALA A 115 -11.66 3.92 6.60
CA ALA A 115 -11.70 3.70 5.17
C ALA A 115 -10.52 2.81 4.75
N VAL A 116 -10.63 2.17 3.60
CA VAL A 116 -9.55 1.39 3.01
C VAL A 116 -9.20 1.99 1.65
N ILE A 117 -7.93 2.30 1.47
CA ILE A 117 -7.36 2.67 0.17
C ILE A 117 -6.39 1.59 -0.27
N LYS A 118 -6.19 1.43 -1.58
CA LYS A 118 -5.18 0.54 -2.13
C LYS A 118 -4.02 1.37 -2.68
N VAL A 119 -2.79 1.09 -2.24
CA VAL A 119 -1.59 1.84 -2.65
C VAL A 119 -0.48 0.87 -3.06
N SER A 120 0.12 1.07 -4.22
CA SER A 120 1.27 0.31 -4.71
C SER A 120 2.59 1.02 -4.46
N GLY A 121 3.63 0.20 -4.33
CA GLY A 121 5.03 0.58 -4.30
C GLY A 121 5.86 -0.63 -4.71
N GLY A 122 6.81 -1.05 -3.90
CA GLY A 122 7.64 -2.24 -4.14
C GLY A 122 9.03 -1.92 -4.65
N GLU A 123 9.80 -2.95 -4.95
CA GLU A 123 11.24 -2.89 -5.24
C GLU A 123 11.56 -2.20 -6.58
N CYS A 124 10.72 -2.39 -7.60
CA CYS A 124 10.89 -1.71 -8.89
C CYS A 124 10.07 -0.42 -9.03
N ALA A 125 9.32 0.00 -8.01
CA ALA A 125 8.58 1.25 -8.07
C ALA A 125 9.52 2.45 -7.89
N CYS A 126 9.24 3.54 -8.62
CA CYS A 126 9.91 4.84 -8.47
C CYS A 126 9.20 5.72 -7.45
N HIS A 127 7.86 5.69 -7.49
CA HIS A 127 6.99 6.42 -6.58
C HIS A 127 5.86 5.50 -6.12
N ILE A 128 5.17 5.89 -5.06
CA ILE A 128 3.91 5.26 -4.68
C ILE A 128 2.78 5.68 -5.61
N ASP A 129 1.77 4.82 -5.76
CA ASP A 129 0.55 5.12 -6.51
C ASP A 129 -0.69 4.68 -5.75
N LYS A 130 -1.66 5.59 -5.59
CA LYS A 130 -2.99 5.22 -5.09
C LYS A 130 -3.76 4.55 -6.22
N LEU A 131 -4.03 3.27 -6.05
CA LEU A 131 -4.77 2.45 -7.03
C LEU A 131 -6.28 2.58 -6.88
N SER A 132 -6.80 2.67 -5.65
CA SER A 132 -8.25 2.77 -5.40
C SER A 132 -8.58 3.24 -3.97
N GLY A 133 -9.88 3.46 -3.72
CA GLY A 133 -10.44 3.85 -2.43
C GLY A 133 -10.74 5.35 -2.34
N PRO A 134 -11.45 5.78 -1.28
CA PRO A 134 -11.87 7.17 -1.14
C PRO A 134 -10.70 8.09 -0.75
N ASP A 135 -10.82 9.39 -1.05
CA ASP A 135 -9.90 10.44 -0.56
C ASP A 135 -10.33 11.01 0.79
N GLN A 136 -11.57 10.73 1.21
CA GLN A 136 -12.14 11.28 2.42
C GLN A 136 -13.23 10.39 3.02
N ILE A 137 -13.54 10.63 4.29
CA ILE A 137 -14.68 10.05 5.00
C ILE A 137 -15.32 11.11 5.90
N ALA A 138 -16.65 11.18 5.90
CA ALA A 138 -17.39 12.10 6.76
C ALA A 138 -17.92 11.37 8.00
N PHE A 139 -17.88 12.02 9.17
CA PHE A 139 -18.62 11.61 10.36
C PHE A 139 -20.10 11.95 10.23
N ASP A 140 -20.93 11.29 11.04
CA ASP A 140 -22.38 11.54 11.08
C ASP A 140 -22.72 12.81 11.89
#